data_AF-A0A3B9DG87-F1
#
_entry.id   AF-A0A3B9DG87-F1
#
_cell.length_a   1.000
_cell.length_b   1.000
_cell.length_c   1.000
_cell.angle_alpha   90.00
_cell.angle_beta   90.00
_cell.angle_gamma   90.00
#
_symmetry.space_group_name_H-M   'P 1'
#
loop_
_entity.id
_entity.type
_entity.pdbx_description
1 polymer ?
#
loop_
_entity_poly.entity_id
_entity_poly.type
_entity_poly.pdbx_seq_one_letter_code
_entity_poly.pdbx_strand_id
1 'polypeptide(L)'
;MKSQPAQIEIVVAKDGKYTVNGRGLLDRRTETLRQVLELESQGDLNIPILLIADAEATHQSVITVMDAVGQSGFFRLNIATQRPEEIEQPLFDPN
;
A
#
# COMPACT_ATOMS: atom_id res chain seq x y z
N MET A 1 -14.54 -15.81 -13.54
CA MET A 1 -13.58 -15.87 -12.42
C MET A 1 -12.72 -14.63 -12.55
N LYS A 2 -12.92 -13.62 -11.70
CA LYS A 2 -12.23 -12.32 -11.83
C LYS A 2 -10.83 -12.49 -11.27
N SER A 3 -9.88 -12.86 -12.13
CA SER A 3 -8.46 -12.71 -11.83
C SER A 3 -8.22 -11.22 -11.66
N GLN A 4 -8.13 -10.77 -10.41
CA GLN A 4 -7.76 -9.39 -10.10
C GLN A 4 -6.45 -9.08 -10.85
N PRO A 5 -6.28 -7.87 -11.38
CA PRO A 5 -5.05 -7.50 -12.07
C PRO A 5 -3.86 -7.83 -11.16
N ALA A 6 -2.82 -8.44 -11.72
CA ALA A 6 -1.55 -8.62 -11.01
C ALA A 6 -1.05 -7.22 -10.64
N GLN A 7 -1.32 -6.81 -9.41
CA GLN A 7 -0.94 -5.53 -8.84
C GLN A 7 -0.36 -5.80 -7.47
N ILE A 8 0.65 -5.03 -7.09
CA ILE A 8 1.30 -5.19 -5.79
C ILE A 8 0.71 -4.18 -4.84
N GLU A 9 0.04 -4.67 -3.80
CA GLU A 9 -0.57 -3.84 -2.79
C GLU A 9 0.40 -3.59 -1.64
N ILE A 10 0.62 -2.34 -1.26
CA ILE A 10 1.48 -1.94 -0.16
C ILE A 10 0.65 -1.15 0.83
N VAL A 11 0.39 -1.72 1.99
CA VAL A 11 -0.35 -1.08 3.09
C VAL A 11 0.65 -0.51 4.10
N VAL A 12 0.48 0.77 4.42
CA VAL A 12 1.22 1.48 5.46
C VAL A 12 0.30 1.71 6.64
N ALA A 13 0.55 0.98 7.72
CA ALA A 13 -0.20 1.13 8.96
C ALA A 13 0.27 2.37 9.74
N LYS A 14 -0.60 2.89 10.61
CA LYS A 14 -0.32 4.05 11.46
C LYS A 14 0.88 3.90 12.39
N ASP A 15 1.16 2.67 12.81
CA ASP A 15 2.33 2.38 13.64
C ASP A 15 3.62 2.47 12.83
N GLY A 16 3.55 2.56 11.50
CA GLY A 16 4.68 2.55 10.57
C GLY A 16 5.04 1.13 10.09
N LYS A 17 4.22 0.11 10.36
CA LYS A 17 4.42 -1.21 9.76
C LYS A 17 3.99 -1.20 8.30
N TYR A 18 4.71 -1.98 7.51
CA TYR A 18 4.45 -2.15 6.09
C TYR A 18 3.92 -3.54 5.84
N THR A 19 2.93 -3.67 4.97
CA THR A 19 2.38 -4.95 4.54
C THR A 19 2.34 -4.96 3.03
N VAL A 20 2.97 -5.95 2.41
CA VAL A 20 3.02 -6.07 0.94
C VAL A 20 2.25 -7.32 0.54
N ASN A 21 1.19 -7.18 -0.26
CA ASN A 21 0.35 -8.28 -0.74
C ASN A 21 -0.13 -9.20 0.42
N GLY A 22 -0.55 -8.59 1.53
CA GLY A 22 -0.95 -9.29 2.76
C GLY A 22 0.20 -9.84 3.63
N ARG A 23 1.46 -9.70 3.22
CA ARG A 23 2.64 -10.09 4.01
C ARG A 23 3.18 -8.91 4.79
N GLY A 24 3.01 -8.96 6.11
CA GLY A 24 3.60 -7.98 7.03
C GLY A 24 5.12 -8.09 7.04
N LEU A 25 5.79 -6.96 6.85
CA LEU A 25 7.24 -6.83 6.99
C LEU A 25 7.60 -6.67 8.47
N LEU A 26 8.57 -7.46 8.94
CA LEU A 26 9.14 -7.34 10.28
C LEU A 26 9.94 -6.04 10.46
N ASP A 27 10.53 -5.55 9.37
CA ASP A 27 11.41 -4.40 9.35
C ASP A 27 10.85 -3.26 8.48
N ARG A 28 11.19 -2.02 8.85
CA ARG A 28 10.84 -0.80 8.11
C ARG A 28 11.87 -0.41 7.06
N ARG A 29 12.74 -1.35 6.68
CA ARG A 29 13.87 -1.10 5.79
C ARG A 29 13.38 -1.11 4.35
N THR A 30 13.80 -0.11 3.58
CA THR A 30 13.54 -0.01 2.14
C THR A 30 14.08 -1.23 1.39
N GLU A 31 15.23 -1.76 1.82
CA GLU A 31 15.87 -2.93 1.20
C GLU A 31 15.02 -4.20 1.29
N THR A 32 14.42 -4.48 2.45
CA THR A 32 13.49 -5.61 2.62
C THR A 32 12.23 -5.42 1.77
N LEU A 33 11.71 -4.19 1.71
CA LEU A 33 10.54 -3.86 0.90
C LEU A 33 10.86 -4.08 -0.60
N ARG A 34 12.05 -3.69 -1.05
CA ARG A 34 12.56 -3.92 -2.42
C ARG A 34 12.63 -5.41 -2.79
N GLN A 35 13.19 -6.22 -1.89
CA GLN A 35 13.31 -7.67 -2.10
C GLN A 35 11.94 -8.33 -2.23
N VAL A 36 10.98 -7.94 -1.39
CA VAL A 36 9.61 -8.43 -1.49
C VAL A 36 8.97 -7.96 -2.79
N LEU A 37 9.13 -6.69 -3.17
CA LEU A 37 8.62 -6.16 -4.43
C LEU A 37 9.18 -6.91 -5.66
N GLU A 38 10.49 -7.17 -5.72
CA GLU A 38 11.13 -7.95 -6.79
C GLU A 38 10.60 -9.40 -6.83
N LEU A 39 10.42 -10.02 -5.66
CA LEU A 39 9.88 -11.38 -5.56
C LEU A 39 8.43 -11.46 -6.04
N GLU A 40 7.61 -10.49 -5.65
CA GLU A 40 6.20 -10.41 -6.05
C GLU A 40 6.06 -10.05 -7.53
N SER A 41 6.89 -9.14 -8.04
CA SER A 41 6.85 -8.73 -9.44
C SER A 41 7.50 -9.74 -10.39
N GLN A 42 8.31 -10.66 -9.87
CA GLN A 42 9.16 -11.57 -10.64
C GLN A 42 10.04 -10.83 -11.68
N GLY A 43 10.40 -9.57 -11.38
CA GLY A 43 11.15 -8.70 -12.27
C GLY A 43 10.31 -7.91 -13.29
N ASP A 44 8.98 -8.00 -13.26
CA ASP A 44 8.11 -7.19 -14.11
C ASP A 44 7.78 -5.83 -13.49
N LEU A 45 8.40 -4.78 -14.03
CA LEU A 45 8.19 -3.39 -13.59
C LEU A 45 6.91 -2.76 -14.16
N ASN A 46 6.20 -3.44 -15.07
CA ASN A 46 4.92 -2.98 -15.61
C ASN A 46 3.75 -3.22 -14.66
N ILE A 47 3.95 -4.01 -13.61
CA ILE A 47 2.94 -4.32 -12.61
C ILE A 47 2.60 -3.03 -11.84
N PRO A 48 1.32 -2.62 -11.80
CA PRO A 48 0.91 -1.48 -11.01
C PRO A 48 1.09 -1.74 -9.51
N ILE A 49 1.65 -0.76 -8.82
CA ILE A 49 1.80 -0.73 -7.36
C ILE A 49 0.62 0.08 -6.81
N LEU A 50 -0.11 -0.46 -5.85
CA LEU A 50 -1.15 0.25 -5.11
C LEU A 50 -0.67 0.50 -3.69
N LEU A 51 -0.33 1.75 -3.38
CA LEU A 51 0.04 2.19 -2.05
C LEU A 51 -1.20 2.64 -1.29
N ILE A 52 -1.54 1.92 -0.21
CA ILE A 52 -2.63 2.22 0.71
C ILE A 52 -2.01 2.75 2.00
N ALA A 53 -2.19 4.03 2.28
CA ALA A 53 -1.77 4.62 3.55
C ALA A 53 -2.95 4.76 4.49
N ASP A 54 -2.79 4.37 5.75
CA ASP A 54 -3.72 4.73 6.81
C ASP A 54 -3.77 6.27 6.97
N ALA A 55 -4.93 6.82 7.32
CA ALA A 55 -5.09 8.26 7.53
C ALA A 55 -4.18 8.81 8.66
N GLU A 56 -3.84 7.96 9.65
CA GLU A 56 -2.91 8.28 10.74
C GLU A 56 -1.45 7.91 10.41
N ALA A 57 -1.16 7.38 9.20
CA ALA A 57 0.20 7.04 8.80
C ALA A 57 1.08 8.29 8.71
N THR A 58 2.32 8.18 9.21
CA THR A 58 3.26 9.30 9.11
C THR A 58 3.61 9.58 7.65
N HIS A 59 3.70 10.86 7.29
CA HIS A 59 4.18 11.26 5.96
C HIS A 59 5.53 10.63 5.63
N GLN A 60 6.44 10.53 6.60
CA GLN A 60 7.74 9.92 6.41
C GLN A 60 7.64 8.46 5.95
N SER A 61 6.75 7.67 6.55
CA SER A 61 6.49 6.29 6.14
C SER A 61 6.05 6.19 4.67
N VAL A 62 5.15 7.08 4.24
CA VAL A 62 4.68 7.12 2.85
C VAL A 62 5.83 7.46 1.90
N ILE A 63 6.63 8.48 2.23
CA ILE A 63 7.79 8.88 1.41
C ILE A 63 8.82 7.75 1.32
N THR A 64 9.08 7.04 2.43
CA THR A 64 10.00 5.90 2.44
C THR A 64 9.55 4.79 1.48
N VAL A 65 8.24 4.51 1.41
CA VAL A 65 7.73 3.53 0.43
C VAL A 65 7.82 4.08 -0.99
N MET A 66 7.48 5.35 -1.23
CA MET A 66 7.61 5.96 -2.56
C MET A 66 9.05 5.93 -3.07
N ASP A 67 10.03 6.20 -2.20
CA ASP A 67 11.46 6.10 -2.50
C ASP A 67 11.86 4.65 -2.83
N ALA A 68 11.43 3.67 -2.04
CA ALA A 68 11.69 2.26 -2.31
C ALA A 68 11.09 1.78 -3.65
N VAL A 69 9.86 2.19 -3.96
CA VAL A 69 9.18 1.86 -5.22
C VAL A 69 9.91 2.50 -6.41
N GLY A 70 10.28 3.77 -6.29
CA GLY A 70 11.05 4.48 -7.32
C GLY A 70 12.42 3.86 -7.56
N GLN A 71 13.14 3.49 -6.50
CA GLN A 71 14.44 2.79 -6.60
C GLN A 71 14.32 1.38 -7.18
N SER A 72 13.17 0.73 -7.03
CA SER A 72 12.89 -0.59 -7.63
C SER A 72 12.60 -0.49 -9.13
N GLY A 73 12.36 0.72 -9.67
CA GLY A 73 12.09 0.93 -11.09
C GLY A 73 10.62 0.82 -11.50
N PHE A 74 9.69 0.70 -10.54
CA PHE A 74 8.27 0.76 -10.86
C PHE A 74 7.86 2.19 -11.20
N PHE A 75 7.10 2.33 -12.28
CA PHE A 75 6.62 3.62 -12.77
C PHE A 75 5.09 3.77 -12.66
N ARG A 76 4.36 2.67 -12.46
CA ARG A 76 2.90 2.66 -12.27
C ARG A 76 2.59 2.61 -10.78
N LEU A 77 2.55 3.76 -10.13
CA LEU A 77 2.17 3.89 -8.73
C LEU A 77 0.78 4.53 -8.62
N ASN A 78 -0.15 3.83 -7.95
CA ASN A 78 -1.44 4.37 -7.51
C ASN A 78 -1.39 4.57 -6.00
N ILE A 79 -1.94 5.68 -5.51
CA ILE A 79 -1.99 5.99 -4.08
C ILE A 79 -3.45 6.06 -3.66
N ALA A 80 -3.78 5.34 -2.60
CA ALA A 80 -5.06 5.37 -1.93
C ALA A 80 -4.85 5.65 -0.44
N THR A 81 -5.82 6.30 0.18
CA THR A 81 -5.85 6.50 1.62
C THR A 81 -6.99 5.69 2.18
N GLN A 82 -6.71 4.84 3.16
CA GLN A 82 -7.75 4.15 3.91
C GLN A 82 -8.25 5.12 4.97
N ARG A 83 -9.39 5.76 4.70
CA ARG A 83 -10.20 6.35 5.76
C ARG A 83 -10.98 5.23 6.43
N PRO A 84 -11.17 5.25 7.76
CA PRO A 84 -12.25 4.50 8.37
C PRO A 84 -13.52 4.88 7.59
N GLU A 85 -14.27 3.90 7.10
CA GLU A 85 -15.60 4.19 6.56
C GLU A 85 -16.37 4.90 7.68
N GLU A 86 -16.56 6.22 7.54
CA GLU A 86 -17.60 6.90 8.30
C GLU A 86 -18.88 6.22 7.87
N ILE A 87 -19.40 5.35 8.73
CA ILE A 87 -20.76 4.86 8.61
C ILE A 87 -21.61 6.11 8.81
N GLU A 88 -21.87 6.85 7.74
CA GLU A 88 -22.92 7.84 7.67
C GLU A 88 -24.21 7.08 7.93
N GLN A 89 -24.58 7.01 9.21
CA GLN A 89 -25.90 6.56 9.61
C GLN A 89 -26.86 7.48 8.87
N PRO A 90 -27.70 6.97 7.94
CA PRO A 90 -28.77 7.80 7.42
C PRO A 90 -29.56 8.20 8.66
N LEU A 91 -29.62 9.52 8.89
CA LEU A 91 -30.50 10.12 9.87
C LEU A 91 -31.92 9.69 9.47
N PHE A 92 -32.36 8.55 9.99
CA PHE A 92 -33.77 8.28 10.13
C PHE A 92 -34.21 9.31 11.15
N ASP A 93 -34.85 10.37 10.67
CA ASP A 93 -35.74 11.21 11.46
C ASP A 93 -37.07 10.45 11.55
N PRO A 94 -37.35 9.65 12.61
CA PRO A 94 -38.69 9.19 12.86
C PRO A 94 -39.49 10.35 13.45
N ASN A 95 -40.35 10.91 12.59
CA ASN A 95 -41.62 11.60 12.90
C ASN A 95 -41.54 13.02 13.50
#